data_AF-A0A7S0BE11-F1
#
_entry.id   AF-A0A7S0BE11-F1
#
_cell.length_a   1.000
_cell.length_b   1.000
_cell.length_c   1.000
_cell.angle_alpha   90.00
_cell.angle_beta   90.00
_cell.angle_gamma   90.00
#
_symmetry.space_group_name_H-M   'P 1'
#
loop_
_entity.id
_entity.type
_entity.pdbx_description
1 polymer ?
#
loop_
_entity_poly.entity_id
_entity_poly.type
_entity_poly.pdbx_seq_one_letter_code
_entity_poly.pdbx_strand_id
1 'polypeptide(L)'
;MSYLEGLDRLRERLGRLEKPLRRNTLYRLERTPPRASTRGTNRTSQQIQDEDSRRSDDTALSTLSQLPLRSVADRARSSPSHNSQNSPAPPPPEVDVPESVMKHPEAKRSLKELQRYSLKSKMNTDSEFTGMMLWVKRGKLVRRWRERFVSIVEHRFFGEVLCLFKYDNNVVDGTNSKLIVLRNTRCTREGEIDAQYEHRYVFRLATSKKEYWFSTSDAQKREEWLQRLSVPR
;
A
#
# COMPACT_ATOMS: atom_id res chain seq x y z
N MET A 1 46.58 14.92 -4.93
CA MET A 1 45.39 15.28 -4.12
C MET A 1 45.08 14.10 -3.23
N SER A 2 45.24 14.29 -1.93
CA SER A 2 45.03 13.21 -0.95
C SER A 2 43.54 13.02 -0.68
N TYR A 3 43.13 11.81 -0.30
CA TYR A 3 41.74 11.49 0.03
C TYR A 3 41.18 12.38 1.16
N LEU A 4 42.07 12.90 2.01
CA LEU A 4 41.73 13.82 3.11
C LEU A 4 41.36 15.23 2.61
N GLU A 5 42.05 15.75 1.58
CA GLU A 5 41.69 17.05 0.97
C GLU A 5 40.32 17.02 0.28
N GLY A 6 39.87 15.84 -0.17
CA GLY A 6 38.55 15.65 -0.76
C GLY A 6 37.41 15.78 0.26
N LEU A 7 37.62 15.31 1.49
CA LEU A 7 36.60 15.34 2.54
C LEU A 7 36.38 16.74 3.11
N ASP A 8 37.44 17.55 3.23
CA ASP A 8 37.32 18.93 3.72
C ASP A 8 36.52 19.81 2.75
N ARG A 9 36.72 19.65 1.44
CA ARG A 9 35.92 20.36 0.41
C ARG A 9 34.45 19.93 0.43
N LEU A 10 34.16 18.68 0.78
CA LEU A 10 32.79 18.15 0.87
C LEU A 10 32.08 18.67 2.12
N ARG A 11 32.81 18.81 3.24
CA ARG A 11 32.31 19.43 4.47
C ARG A 11 32.01 20.92 4.29
N GLU A 12 32.86 21.64 3.56
CA GLU A 12 32.64 23.07 3.25
C GLU A 12 31.43 23.29 2.34
N ARG A 13 31.16 22.37 1.39
CA ARG A 13 29.95 22.44 0.56
C ARG A 13 28.66 22.14 1.34
N LEU A 14 28.71 21.24 2.31
CA LEU A 14 27.53 20.92 3.14
C LEU A 14 27.19 22.01 4.15
N GLY A 15 28.19 22.73 4.68
CA GLY A 15 27.97 23.85 5.61
C GLY A 15 27.22 25.05 5.00
N ARG A 16 27.18 25.20 3.67
CA ARG A 16 26.46 26.29 2.99
C ARG A 16 24.96 26.01 2.73
N LEU A 17 24.48 24.80 3.03
CA LEU A 17 23.08 24.40 2.81
C LEU A 17 22.18 24.58 4.04
N GLU A 18 22.74 24.93 5.22
CA GLU A 18 21.95 25.27 6.40
C GLU A 18 21.54 26.75 6.36
N LYS A 19 20.67 27.10 5.41
CA LYS A 19 19.84 28.31 5.57
C LYS A 19 18.70 27.98 6.52
N PRO A 20 18.44 28.79 7.56
CA PRO A 20 17.36 28.53 8.50
C PRO A 20 16.02 28.54 7.76
N LEU A 21 15.23 27.47 7.93
CA LEU A 21 13.83 27.44 7.52
C LEU A 21 13.12 28.63 8.17
N ARG A 22 12.88 29.68 7.38
CA ARG A 22 12.03 30.79 7.79
C ARG A 22 10.63 30.24 8.04
N ARG A 23 10.22 30.23 9.30
CA ARG A 23 8.82 30.28 9.72
C ARG A 23 8.18 31.49 9.05
N ASN A 24 7.21 31.26 8.17
CA ASN A 24 6.09 32.16 7.92
C ASN A 24 5.11 31.47 6.97
N THR A 25 3.88 31.24 7.42
CA THR A 25 2.74 32.13 7.11
C THR A 25 1.50 31.63 7.83
N LEU A 26 1.09 32.42 8.83
CA LEU A 26 -0.29 32.52 9.30
C LEU A 26 -1.21 32.78 8.11
N TYR A 27 -2.14 31.86 7.84
CA TYR A 27 -3.28 32.19 6.97
C TYR A 27 -4.31 32.96 7.79
N ARG A 28 -4.29 34.26 7.56
CA ARG A 28 -5.26 35.27 7.96
C ARG A 28 -6.61 34.95 7.30
N LEU A 29 -7.60 34.64 8.12
CA LEU A 29 -8.99 34.38 7.74
C LEU A 29 -9.66 35.73 7.41
N GLU A 30 -9.49 36.24 6.19
CA GLU A 30 -10.25 37.40 5.72
C GLU A 30 -11.59 36.93 5.15
N ARG A 31 -12.65 37.36 5.84
CA ARG A 31 -14.06 37.20 5.47
C ARG A 31 -14.31 37.88 4.13
N THR A 32 -14.94 37.18 3.19
CA THR A 32 -15.65 37.81 2.06
C THR A 32 -17.10 37.29 2.01
N PRO A 33 -18.09 38.16 1.74
CA PRO A 33 -19.50 37.83 1.85
C PRO A 33 -20.04 37.12 0.60
N PRO A 34 -21.06 36.24 0.73
CA PRO A 34 -21.72 35.66 -0.43
C PRO A 34 -22.64 36.70 -1.10
N ARG A 35 -22.33 37.00 -2.35
CA ARG A 35 -23.15 37.78 -3.26
C ARG A 35 -24.30 36.90 -3.77
N ALA A 36 -25.52 37.40 -3.64
CA ALA A 36 -26.73 36.80 -4.20
C ALA A 36 -26.66 36.69 -5.73
N SER A 37 -27.14 35.57 -6.29
CA SER A 37 -27.51 35.48 -7.71
C SER A 37 -28.60 34.41 -7.92
N THR A 38 -29.83 34.92 -8.05
CA THR A 38 -30.88 34.56 -9.02
C THR A 38 -31.12 33.12 -9.48
N ARG A 39 -32.19 32.54 -8.90
CA ARG A 39 -33.40 31.96 -9.56
C ARG A 39 -33.47 31.95 -11.11
N GLY A 40 -33.90 30.81 -11.67
CA GLY A 40 -34.55 30.70 -13.00
C GLY A 40 -34.17 29.40 -13.76
N THR A 41 -34.82 28.26 -13.52
CA THR A 41 -35.97 27.67 -14.28
C THR A 41 -35.65 26.92 -15.59
N ASN A 42 -35.99 25.62 -15.55
CA ASN A 42 -36.72 24.80 -16.53
C ASN A 42 -36.01 24.14 -17.73
N ARG A 43 -36.58 22.95 -18.04
CA ARG A 43 -36.72 22.28 -19.36
C ARG A 43 -35.50 21.46 -19.83
N THR A 44 -35.61 20.27 -20.44
CA THR A 44 -36.71 19.54 -21.11
C THR A 44 -36.29 18.07 -21.24
N SER A 45 -37.23 17.14 -21.07
CA SER A 45 -37.16 15.74 -21.49
C SER A 45 -37.23 15.59 -23.01
N GLN A 46 -36.45 14.69 -23.60
CA GLN A 46 -36.79 13.87 -24.80
C GLN A 46 -35.59 12.90 -25.03
N GLN A 47 -35.74 11.58 -24.98
CA GLN A 47 -36.49 10.64 -25.82
C GLN A 47 -35.61 10.03 -26.93
N ILE A 48 -35.28 8.74 -26.72
CA ILE A 48 -35.20 7.60 -27.65
C ILE A 48 -34.52 7.84 -29.02
N GLN A 49 -33.49 7.04 -29.31
CA GLN A 49 -33.43 6.31 -30.58
C GLN A 49 -32.58 5.04 -30.47
N ASP A 50 -33.24 3.94 -30.85
CA ASP A 50 -32.70 2.64 -31.17
C ASP A 50 -31.72 2.71 -32.36
N GLU A 51 -30.65 1.93 -32.33
CA GLU A 51 -30.04 1.41 -33.56
C GLU A 51 -29.57 -0.04 -33.35
N ASP A 52 -30.39 -0.95 -33.86
CA ASP A 52 -29.99 -2.24 -34.39
C ASP A 52 -29.00 -2.03 -35.55
N SER A 53 -27.86 -2.75 -35.55
CA SER A 53 -27.49 -3.59 -36.72
C SER A 53 -26.10 -4.23 -36.64
N ARG A 54 -26.15 -5.57 -36.65
CA ARG A 54 -25.52 -6.47 -37.64
C ARG A 54 -24.01 -6.72 -37.64
N ARG A 55 -23.75 -8.04 -37.56
CA ARG A 55 -22.91 -8.88 -38.43
C ARG A 55 -21.38 -8.82 -38.28
N SER A 56 -20.81 -9.99 -38.00
CA SER A 56 -20.03 -10.85 -38.93
C SER A 56 -19.13 -11.73 -38.06
N ASP A 57 -19.39 -13.04 -37.97
CA ASP A 57 -18.84 -14.11 -38.81
C ASP A 57 -17.34 -14.38 -38.57
N ASP A 58 -17.09 -15.61 -38.10
CA ASP A 58 -16.02 -16.55 -38.43
C ASP A 58 -14.56 -16.08 -38.53
N THR A 59 -13.66 -16.84 -37.91
CA THR A 59 -12.74 -17.80 -38.60
C THR A 59 -11.42 -18.00 -37.82
N ALA A 60 -10.96 -19.26 -37.83
CA ALA A 60 -9.59 -19.79 -37.64
C ALA A 60 -9.02 -19.83 -36.21
N LEU A 61 -8.82 -21.01 -35.59
CA LEU A 61 -7.83 -22.06 -35.90
C LEU A 61 -6.41 -21.53 -36.15
N SER A 62 -5.54 -21.66 -35.14
CA SER A 62 -4.10 -21.96 -35.25
C SER A 62 -3.50 -21.98 -33.84
N THR A 63 -2.58 -22.81 -33.40
CA THR A 63 -1.92 -24.03 -33.90
C THR A 63 -1.16 -24.54 -32.67
N LEU A 64 -1.26 -25.83 -32.39
CA LEU A 64 -0.41 -26.51 -31.41
C LEU A 64 1.06 -26.37 -31.86
N SER A 65 1.89 -25.71 -31.04
CA SER A 65 3.34 -25.87 -31.09
C SER A 65 3.80 -26.61 -29.85
N GLN A 66 4.01 -27.91 -30.05
CA GLN A 66 4.69 -28.83 -29.15
C GLN A 66 6.15 -28.35 -28.97
N LEU A 67 6.57 -28.15 -27.73
CA LEU A 67 7.99 -27.96 -27.39
C LEU A 67 8.61 -29.30 -26.98
N PRO A 68 9.82 -29.62 -27.47
CA PRO A 68 10.47 -30.89 -27.17
C PRO A 68 11.00 -30.95 -25.74
N LEU A 69 10.66 -32.03 -25.05
CA LEU A 69 11.26 -32.48 -23.80
C LEU A 69 12.76 -32.73 -24.02
N ARG A 70 13.62 -31.85 -23.49
CA ARG A 70 15.04 -32.17 -23.30
C ARG A 70 15.23 -32.86 -21.95
N SER A 71 15.45 -34.17 -21.99
CA SER A 71 16.06 -34.92 -20.89
C SER A 71 17.52 -34.49 -20.77
N VAL A 72 17.88 -33.85 -19.66
CA VAL A 72 19.29 -33.68 -19.29
C VAL A 72 19.53 -34.50 -18.04
N ALA A 73 20.42 -35.45 -18.24
CA ALA A 73 20.89 -36.46 -17.33
C ALA A 73 21.51 -35.89 -16.05
N ASP A 74 21.45 -36.76 -15.05
CA ASP A 74 22.29 -36.86 -13.86
C ASP A 74 23.53 -35.96 -13.82
N ARG A 75 23.50 -35.04 -12.84
CA ARG A 75 24.74 -34.55 -12.24
C ARG A 75 24.59 -34.51 -10.73
N ALA A 76 24.89 -35.65 -10.13
CA ALA A 76 25.25 -35.76 -8.72
C ALA A 76 26.33 -34.71 -8.41
N ARG A 77 25.96 -33.69 -7.63
CA ARG A 77 26.89 -32.79 -6.96
C ARG A 77 26.57 -32.83 -5.48
N SER A 78 27.46 -33.53 -4.79
CA SER A 78 27.88 -33.40 -3.40
C SER A 78 27.24 -32.20 -2.67
N SER A 79 26.38 -32.50 -1.71
CA SER A 79 25.88 -31.53 -0.74
C SER A 79 27.02 -31.09 0.18
N PRO A 80 27.42 -29.82 0.22
CA PRO A 80 28.23 -29.33 1.32
C PRO A 80 27.32 -29.25 2.55
N SER A 81 27.65 -30.02 3.58
CA SER A 81 27.08 -29.92 4.92
C SER A 81 27.39 -28.53 5.48
N HIS A 82 26.52 -27.56 5.18
CA HIS A 82 26.60 -26.24 5.78
C HIS A 82 26.31 -26.36 7.26
N ASN A 83 27.37 -26.18 8.03
CA ASN A 83 27.36 -25.85 9.45
C ASN A 83 26.26 -24.81 9.69
N SER A 84 25.17 -25.24 10.34
CA SER A 84 24.06 -24.38 10.73
C SER A 84 24.53 -23.51 11.90
N GLN A 85 25.36 -22.51 11.59
CA GLN A 85 25.73 -21.47 12.53
C GLN A 85 24.48 -20.65 12.82
N ASN A 86 24.11 -20.65 14.10
CA ASN A 86 23.17 -19.79 14.83
C ASN A 86 22.91 -18.44 14.15
N SER A 87 22.07 -18.43 13.12
CA SER A 87 21.54 -17.17 12.59
C SER A 87 20.54 -16.66 13.62
N PRO A 88 20.71 -15.43 14.15
CA PRO A 88 19.79 -14.88 15.12
C PRO A 88 18.37 -14.93 14.55
N ALA A 89 17.42 -15.41 15.35
CA ALA A 89 16.03 -15.52 14.93
C ALA A 89 15.55 -14.15 14.39
N PRO A 90 14.85 -14.12 13.24
CA PRO A 90 14.38 -12.87 12.67
C PRO A 90 13.49 -12.13 13.68
N PRO A 91 13.60 -10.79 13.75
CA PRO A 91 12.80 -10.01 14.67
C PRO A 91 11.31 -10.22 14.38
N PRO A 92 10.44 -10.24 15.41
CA PRO A 92 9.01 -10.44 15.20
C PRO A 92 8.42 -9.30 14.35
N PRO A 93 7.37 -9.58 13.53
CA PRO A 93 6.73 -8.56 12.71
C PRO A 93 6.20 -7.40 13.56
N GLU A 94 6.32 -6.18 13.06
CA GLU A 94 5.80 -5.00 13.75
C GLU A 94 4.26 -4.98 13.66
N VAL A 95 3.60 -5.03 14.82
CA VAL A 95 2.14 -5.08 14.92
C VAL A 95 1.62 -3.78 15.53
N ASP A 96 0.64 -3.16 14.87
CA ASP A 96 -0.03 -1.96 15.36
C ASP A 96 -1.42 -2.31 15.91
N VAL A 97 -1.44 -2.92 17.10
CA VAL A 97 -2.65 -3.28 17.83
C VAL A 97 -2.76 -2.40 19.09
N PRO A 98 -3.96 -1.91 19.44
CA PRO A 98 -4.19 -1.21 20.70
C PRO A 98 -3.80 -2.06 21.91
N GLU A 99 -3.17 -1.44 22.93
CA GLU A 99 -2.66 -2.18 24.09
C GLU A 99 -3.77 -2.83 24.91
N SER A 100 -4.95 -2.21 24.96
CA SER A 100 -6.14 -2.75 25.60
C SER A 100 -6.52 -4.13 25.07
N VAL A 101 -6.38 -4.33 23.75
CA VAL A 101 -6.74 -5.58 23.08
C VAL A 101 -5.69 -6.67 23.34
N MET A 102 -4.41 -6.29 23.46
CA MET A 102 -3.29 -7.20 23.71
C MET A 102 -3.23 -7.75 25.15
N LYS A 103 -4.08 -7.27 26.07
CA LYS A 103 -4.19 -7.77 27.44
C LYS A 103 -4.76 -9.19 27.51
N HIS A 104 -5.55 -9.60 26.52
CA HIS A 104 -6.11 -10.95 26.47
C HIS A 104 -5.09 -11.99 25.95
N PRO A 105 -4.92 -13.12 26.64
CA PRO A 105 -3.98 -14.17 26.20
C PRO A 105 -4.37 -14.79 24.84
N GLU A 106 -5.67 -14.83 24.53
CA GLU A 106 -6.19 -15.29 23.23
C GLU A 106 -5.81 -14.36 22.08
N ALA A 107 -5.69 -13.05 22.33
CA ALA A 107 -5.24 -12.07 21.35
C ALA A 107 -3.82 -12.37 20.86
N LYS A 108 -2.93 -12.76 21.78
CA LYS A 108 -1.54 -13.10 21.44
C LYS A 108 -1.45 -14.35 20.57
N ARG A 109 -2.30 -15.35 20.81
CA ARG A 109 -2.38 -16.57 19.97
C ARG A 109 -2.92 -16.26 18.59
N SER A 110 -4.04 -15.54 18.54
CA SER A 110 -4.69 -15.03 17.34
C SER A 110 -3.74 -14.22 16.44
N LEU A 111 -2.94 -13.35 17.05
CA LEU A 111 -1.97 -12.54 16.32
C LEU A 111 -0.87 -13.38 15.68
N LYS A 112 -0.36 -14.38 16.41
CA LYS A 112 0.61 -15.34 15.86
C LYS A 112 0.01 -16.15 14.71
N GLU A 113 -1.28 -16.46 14.79
CA GLU A 113 -2.00 -17.15 13.73
C GLU A 113 -2.15 -16.28 12.48
N LEU A 114 -2.55 -15.02 12.61
CA LEU A 114 -2.57 -14.04 11.51
C LEU A 114 -1.19 -13.89 10.85
N GLN A 115 -0.13 -13.80 11.65
CA GLN A 115 1.24 -13.74 11.14
C GLN A 115 1.63 -15.02 10.38
N ARG A 116 1.16 -16.20 10.83
CA ARG A 116 1.37 -17.46 10.12
C ARG A 116 0.55 -17.57 8.83
N TYR A 117 -0.70 -17.12 8.82
CA TYR A 117 -1.52 -17.04 7.61
C TYR A 117 -0.90 -16.11 6.58
N SER A 118 -0.37 -14.97 7.03
CA SER A 118 0.39 -14.04 6.20
C SER A 118 1.58 -14.70 5.49
N LEU A 119 2.26 -15.63 6.15
CA LEU A 119 3.42 -16.35 5.62
C LEU A 119 3.04 -17.54 4.72
N LYS A 120 1.92 -18.22 5.03
CA LYS A 120 1.46 -19.42 4.32
C LYS A 120 0.58 -19.13 3.12
N SER A 121 0.04 -17.92 3.04
CA SER A 121 -0.66 -17.40 1.87
C SER A 121 0.30 -17.30 0.68
N LYS A 122 0.62 -18.44 0.06
CA LYS A 122 0.77 -18.48 -1.40
C LYS A 122 -0.59 -18.10 -1.93
N MET A 123 -0.79 -16.80 -2.15
CA MET A 123 -2.03 -16.32 -2.72
C MET A 123 -2.14 -16.94 -4.10
N ASN A 124 -2.95 -18.00 -4.21
CA ASN A 124 -3.56 -18.34 -5.48
C ASN A 124 -4.31 -17.09 -5.91
N THR A 125 -3.83 -16.45 -6.97
CA THR A 125 -4.39 -15.26 -7.61
C THR A 125 -5.85 -15.44 -8.09
N ASP A 126 -6.43 -16.62 -7.88
CA ASP A 126 -7.73 -17.04 -8.39
C ASP A 126 -8.87 -16.84 -7.37
N SER A 127 -8.56 -16.48 -6.12
CA SER A 127 -9.56 -16.00 -5.17
C SER A 127 -9.80 -14.52 -5.45
N GLU A 128 -11.06 -14.12 -5.65
CA GLU A 128 -11.57 -12.73 -5.74
C GLU A 128 -11.24 -11.85 -4.50
N PHE A 129 -10.26 -12.24 -3.69
CA PHE A 129 -9.68 -11.45 -2.64
C PHE A 129 -9.00 -10.22 -3.25
N THR A 130 -9.68 -9.07 -3.14
CA THR A 130 -9.21 -7.73 -3.55
C THR A 130 -8.00 -7.27 -2.75
N GLY A 131 -6.88 -7.96 -2.91
CA GLY A 131 -5.60 -7.43 -2.54
C GLY A 131 -5.10 -6.52 -3.65
N MET A 132 -4.74 -5.29 -3.31
CA MET A 132 -4.25 -4.30 -4.27
C MET A 132 -2.87 -3.80 -3.87
N MET A 133 -2.06 -3.46 -4.85
CA MET A 133 -0.77 -2.80 -4.64
C MET A 133 -1.00 -1.34 -4.25
N LEU A 134 -0.49 -0.93 -3.10
CA LEU A 134 -0.51 0.44 -2.60
C LEU A 134 0.90 0.90 -2.24
N TRP A 135 1.17 2.18 -2.44
CA TRP A 135 2.35 2.82 -1.89
C TRP A 135 2.07 3.31 -0.49
N VAL A 136 2.91 2.94 0.48
CA VAL A 136 2.70 3.25 1.90
C VAL A 136 3.89 4.01 2.47
N LYS A 137 3.61 5.06 3.23
CA LYS A 137 4.59 5.71 4.12
C LYS A 137 4.01 5.83 5.53
N ARG A 138 4.89 5.75 6.54
CA ARG A 138 4.52 5.85 7.96
C ARG A 138 4.79 7.26 8.46
N GLY A 139 3.74 8.02 8.76
CA GLY A 139 3.82 9.41 9.22
C GLY A 139 4.28 10.41 8.14
N LYS A 140 4.24 11.69 8.50
CA LYS A 140 4.62 12.80 7.59
C LYS A 140 6.13 12.99 7.44
N LEU A 141 6.91 12.63 8.46
CA LEU A 141 8.36 12.84 8.49
C LEU A 141 9.14 11.82 7.64
N VAL A 142 8.56 10.65 7.39
CA VAL A 142 9.22 9.61 6.59
C VAL A 142 9.03 9.92 5.11
N ARG A 143 10.14 10.19 4.43
CA ARG A 143 10.15 10.60 3.01
C ARG A 143 9.96 9.45 2.02
N ARG A 144 10.20 8.20 2.43
CA ARG A 144 10.25 7.07 1.50
C ARG A 144 8.92 6.31 1.46
N TRP A 145 8.25 6.38 0.31
CA TRP A 145 7.17 5.48 -0.05
C TRP A 145 7.70 4.06 -0.26
N ARG A 146 6.92 3.07 0.15
CA ARG A 146 7.22 1.66 -0.05
C ARG A 146 6.00 0.99 -0.65
N GLU A 147 6.22 0.29 -1.74
CA GLU A 147 5.18 -0.53 -2.33
C GLU A 147 4.87 -1.71 -1.42
N ARG A 148 3.57 -1.95 -1.21
CA ARG A 148 3.02 -3.01 -0.38
C ARG A 148 1.79 -3.56 -1.06
N PHE A 149 1.65 -4.87 -0.99
CA PHE A 149 0.36 -5.49 -1.27
C PHE A 149 -0.51 -5.37 -0.03
N VAL A 150 -1.74 -4.95 -0.22
CA VAL A 150 -2.63 -4.59 0.88
C VAL A 150 -3.90 -5.41 0.78
N SER A 151 -4.27 -6.06 1.88
CA SER A 151 -5.48 -6.87 1.99
C SER A 151 -6.19 -6.59 3.30
N ILE A 152 -7.51 -6.64 3.30
CA ILE A 152 -8.32 -6.62 4.53
C ILE A 152 -8.72 -8.06 4.85
N VAL A 153 -8.53 -8.48 6.09
CA VAL A 153 -8.91 -9.80 6.58
C VAL A 153 -9.79 -9.62 7.81
N GLU A 154 -10.93 -10.30 7.84
CA GLU A 154 -11.76 -10.37 9.04
C GLU A 154 -11.17 -11.41 10.01
N HIS A 155 -10.95 -10.99 11.24
CA HIS A 155 -10.37 -11.83 12.28
C HIS A 155 -11.28 -11.86 13.51
N ARG A 156 -11.61 -13.07 13.98
CA ARG A 156 -12.56 -13.31 15.09
C ARG A 156 -12.33 -12.43 16.33
N PHE A 157 -11.07 -12.22 16.71
CA PHE A 157 -10.71 -11.45 17.90
C PHE A 157 -10.50 -9.94 17.65
N PHE A 158 -9.99 -9.59 16.47
CA PHE A 158 -9.53 -8.22 16.19
C PHE A 158 -10.52 -7.43 15.34
N GLY A 159 -11.56 -8.09 14.82
CA GLY A 159 -12.39 -7.56 13.75
C GLY A 159 -11.57 -7.50 12.45
N GLU A 160 -11.79 -6.46 11.66
CA GLU A 160 -11.03 -6.26 10.43
C GLU A 160 -9.59 -5.80 10.69
N VAL A 161 -8.67 -6.45 9.98
CA VAL A 161 -7.25 -6.19 10.03
C VAL A 161 -6.75 -5.91 8.62
N LEU A 162 -6.15 -4.73 8.44
CA LEU A 162 -5.43 -4.36 7.22
C LEU A 162 -4.03 -4.94 7.29
N CYS A 163 -3.74 -5.84 6.36
CA CYS A 163 -2.47 -6.51 6.22
C CYS A 163 -1.65 -5.85 5.13
N LEU A 164 -0.44 -5.40 5.46
CA LEU A 164 0.52 -4.77 4.54
C LEU A 164 1.68 -5.73 4.30
N PHE A 165 1.68 -6.40 3.16
CA PHE A 165 2.69 -7.40 2.82
C PHE A 165 3.82 -6.78 2.00
N LYS A 166 5.07 -7.09 2.38
CA LYS A 166 6.22 -6.84 1.50
C LYS A 166 6.35 -8.03 0.56
N TYR A 167 6.38 -7.77 -0.74
CA TYR A 167 6.78 -8.76 -1.73
C TYR A 167 8.25 -8.59 -2.08
N ASP A 168 8.95 -9.72 -2.17
CA ASP A 168 10.32 -9.82 -2.64
C ASP A 168 10.39 -11.02 -3.58
N ASN A 169 10.65 -10.80 -4.88
CA ASN A 169 10.70 -11.86 -5.90
C ASN A 169 9.47 -12.81 -5.89
N ASN A 170 8.26 -12.27 -5.86
CA ASN A 170 7.00 -13.02 -5.79
C ASN A 170 6.80 -13.87 -4.50
N VAL A 171 7.65 -13.67 -3.49
CA VAL A 171 7.50 -14.30 -2.17
C VAL A 171 7.08 -13.23 -1.17
N VAL A 172 6.09 -13.57 -0.34
CA VAL A 172 5.66 -12.72 0.77
C VAL A 172 6.70 -12.76 1.89
N ASP A 173 7.30 -11.62 2.19
CA ASP A 173 8.20 -11.44 3.32
C ASP A 173 7.40 -11.11 4.58
N GLY A 174 7.08 -12.15 5.36
CA GLY A 174 6.31 -11.97 6.59
C GLY A 174 7.05 -11.24 7.70
N THR A 175 8.38 -11.13 7.64
CA THR A 175 9.17 -10.38 8.64
C THR A 175 8.92 -8.88 8.52
N ASN A 176 8.83 -8.40 7.27
CA ASN A 176 8.60 -7.00 6.95
C ASN A 176 7.13 -6.64 6.69
N SER A 177 6.23 -7.60 6.92
CA SER A 177 4.79 -7.41 6.83
C SER A 177 4.25 -6.74 8.08
N LYS A 178 3.19 -5.94 7.94
CA LYS A 178 2.55 -5.21 9.04
C LYS A 178 1.07 -5.54 9.13
N LEU A 179 0.57 -5.57 10.35
CA LEU A 179 -0.84 -5.76 10.65
C LEU A 179 -1.36 -4.50 11.35
N ILE A 180 -2.43 -3.92 10.81
CA ILE A 180 -3.09 -2.73 11.33
C ILE A 180 -4.53 -3.09 11.64
N VAL A 181 -4.92 -3.06 12.91
CA VAL A 181 -6.32 -3.26 13.30
C VAL A 181 -7.13 -2.04 12.90
N LEU A 182 -8.22 -2.23 12.16
CA LEU A 182 -9.03 -1.12 11.63
C LEU A 182 -10.01 -0.52 12.65
N ARG A 183 -10.20 -1.18 13.80
CA ARG A 183 -11.03 -0.68 14.90
C ARG A 183 -10.53 0.69 15.39
N ASN A 184 -11.45 1.66 15.48
CA ASN A 184 -11.16 3.04 15.90
C ASN A 184 -10.11 3.74 15.03
N THR A 185 -10.01 3.36 13.75
CA THR A 185 -9.19 4.09 12.79
C THR A 185 -9.99 5.17 12.09
N ARG A 186 -9.32 6.23 11.65
CA ARG A 186 -9.92 7.31 10.87
C ARG A 186 -9.24 7.40 9.52
N CYS A 187 -10.00 7.15 8.47
CA CYS A 187 -9.53 7.32 7.10
C CYS A 187 -9.92 8.72 6.58
N THR A 188 -8.97 9.50 6.08
CA THR A 188 -9.21 10.81 5.47
C THR A 188 -8.63 10.89 4.09
N ARG A 189 -9.39 11.48 3.16
CA ARG A 189 -8.86 11.89 1.86
C ARG A 189 -7.82 12.98 2.08
N GLU A 190 -6.68 12.84 1.41
CA GLU A 190 -5.66 13.88 1.36
C GLU A 190 -5.64 14.46 -0.07
N GLY A 191 -5.07 15.65 -0.22
CA GLY A 191 -4.97 16.32 -1.53
C GLY A 191 -4.15 15.51 -2.54
N GLU A 192 -4.28 15.88 -3.82
CA GLU A 192 -3.38 15.35 -4.85
C GLU A 192 -1.96 15.83 -4.57
N ILE A 193 -1.04 14.89 -4.39
CA ILE A 193 0.37 15.24 -4.22
C ILE A 193 1.01 15.23 -5.62
N ASP A 194 1.52 16.41 -5.97
CA ASP A 194 2.53 16.76 -6.96
C ASP A 194 2.69 15.86 -8.22
N ALA A 195 2.51 16.47 -9.40
CA ALA A 195 2.61 15.82 -10.70
C ALA A 195 3.96 15.13 -10.98
N GLN A 196 4.97 15.41 -10.15
CA GLN A 196 6.33 14.90 -10.28
C GLN A 196 6.52 13.47 -9.77
N TYR A 197 5.56 12.91 -9.03
CA TYR A 197 5.61 11.53 -8.53
C TYR A 197 4.47 10.69 -9.11
N GLU A 198 4.70 9.39 -9.34
CA GLU A 198 3.68 8.40 -9.80
C GLU A 198 2.55 8.15 -8.78
N HIS A 199 2.45 8.96 -7.73
CA HIS A 199 1.66 8.71 -6.52
C HIS A 199 0.61 9.81 -6.31
N ARG A 200 -0.25 10.00 -7.31
CA ARG A 200 -1.15 11.16 -7.42
C ARG A 200 -2.26 11.18 -6.38
N TYR A 201 -2.83 10.03 -6.04
CA TYR A 201 -4.06 9.96 -5.26
C TYR A 201 -3.81 9.40 -3.86
N VAL A 202 -3.72 10.33 -2.90
CA VAL A 202 -3.28 10.03 -1.54
C VAL A 202 -4.45 10.02 -0.56
N PHE A 203 -4.38 9.14 0.42
CA PHE A 203 -5.26 9.12 1.58
C PHE A 203 -4.47 8.75 2.84
N ARG A 204 -5.01 9.11 4.00
CA ARG A 204 -4.39 8.89 5.31
C ARG A 204 -5.28 8.01 6.16
N LEU A 205 -4.68 7.02 6.81
CA LEU A 205 -5.28 6.21 7.85
C LEU A 205 -4.61 6.53 9.18
N ALA A 206 -5.34 7.13 10.11
CA ALA A 206 -4.88 7.40 11.46
C ALA A 206 -5.37 6.30 12.41
N THR A 207 -4.44 5.63 13.09
CA THR A 207 -4.71 4.75 14.23
C THR A 207 -4.53 5.54 15.54
N SER A 208 -4.82 4.92 16.68
CA SER A 208 -4.56 5.53 17.99
C SER A 208 -3.08 5.78 18.28
N LYS A 209 -2.17 5.11 17.55
CA LYS A 209 -0.72 5.16 17.80
C LYS A 209 0.06 5.80 16.66
N LYS A 210 -0.39 5.62 15.41
CA LYS A 210 0.40 5.92 14.21
C LYS A 210 -0.49 6.45 13.10
N GLU A 211 0.11 7.24 12.22
CA GLU A 211 -0.51 7.61 10.95
C GLU A 211 0.17 6.87 9.80
N TYR A 212 -0.64 6.35 8.90
CA TYR A 212 -0.22 5.75 7.64
C TYR A 212 -0.76 6.57 6.50
N TRP A 213 0.06 6.75 5.49
CA TRP A 213 -0.33 7.44 4.27
C TRP A 213 -0.21 6.43 3.14
N PHE A 214 -1.25 6.38 2.34
CA PHE A 214 -1.40 5.48 1.22
C PHE A 214 -1.51 6.29 -0.05
N SER A 215 -0.93 5.79 -1.13
CA SER A 215 -1.09 6.35 -2.46
C SER A 215 -1.43 5.28 -3.47
N THR A 216 -2.24 5.69 -4.44
CA THR A 216 -2.72 4.91 -5.58
C THR A 216 -2.45 5.66 -6.87
N SER A 217 -2.40 4.93 -7.97
CA SER A 217 -2.28 5.49 -9.32
C SER A 217 -3.60 6.05 -9.87
N ASP A 218 -4.73 5.73 -9.24
CA ASP A 218 -6.08 6.00 -9.74
C ASP A 218 -6.99 6.59 -8.66
N ALA A 219 -7.72 7.65 -9.01
CA ALA A 219 -8.69 8.32 -8.15
C ALA A 219 -9.82 7.38 -7.73
N GLN A 220 -10.28 6.51 -8.64
CA GLN A 220 -11.34 5.55 -8.36
C GLN A 220 -10.89 4.54 -7.30
N LYS A 221 -9.69 3.97 -7.46
CA LYS A 221 -9.11 3.05 -6.48
C LYS A 221 -8.96 3.70 -5.10
N ARG A 222 -8.51 4.97 -5.04
CA ARG A 222 -8.48 5.71 -3.77
C ARG A 222 -9.87 5.75 -3.12
N GLU A 223 -10.91 6.03 -3.89
CA GLU A 223 -12.27 6.13 -3.36
C GLU A 223 -12.81 4.78 -2.87
N GLU A 224 -12.56 3.70 -3.62
CA GLU A 224 -12.88 2.33 -3.18
C GLU A 224 -12.20 2.00 -1.85
N TRP A 225 -10.92 2.37 -1.69
CA TRP A 225 -10.20 2.20 -0.42
C TRP A 225 -10.78 3.06 0.70
N LEU A 226 -11.10 4.32 0.42
CA LEU A 226 -11.74 5.21 1.40
C LEU A 226 -13.08 4.63 1.85
N GLN A 227 -13.93 4.17 0.95
CA GLN A 227 -15.23 3.57 1.28
C GLN A 227 -15.06 2.32 2.16
N ARG A 228 -14.14 1.42 1.80
CA ARG A 228 -13.87 0.20 2.59
C ARG A 228 -13.33 0.50 3.98
N LEU A 229 -12.45 1.49 4.11
CA LEU A 229 -11.78 1.83 5.37
C LEU A 229 -12.56 2.81 6.24
N SER A 230 -13.56 3.50 5.71
CA SER A 230 -14.33 4.53 6.43
C SER A 230 -15.62 4.02 7.06
N VAL A 231 -16.00 2.76 6.83
CA VAL A 231 -17.20 2.17 7.44
C VAL A 231 -17.08 2.28 8.97
N PRO A 232 -17.98 3.03 9.64
CA PRO A 232 -18.00 3.09 11.10
C PRO A 232 -18.32 1.69 11.64
N ARG A 233 -17.43 1.13 12.46
CA ARG A 233 -17.55 -0.21 13.04
C ARG A 233 -17.18 -0.23 14.51
#